data_AF-A0A957N9Y1-F1
#
_entry.id   AF-A0A957N9Y1-F1
#
_cell.length_a   1.000
_cell.length_b   1.000
_cell.length_c   1.000
_cell.angle_alpha   90.00
_cell.angle_beta   90.00
_cell.angle_gamma   90.00
#
_symmetry.space_group_name_H-M   'P 1'
#
loop_
_entity.id
_entity.type
_entity.pdbx_description
1 polymer ?
#
loop_
_entity_poly.entity_id
_entity_poly.type
_entity_poly.pdbx_seq_one_letter_code
_entity_poly.pdbx_strand_id
1 'polypeptide(L)'
;MRDATAPTLDDDLLRTFAPDQVSPALALRELAGDPANALAFQAANAGDLATAHALALFDTTTTGAPRAGFWSLLGRAYTAADRPQDAANVARMAAPLATLDASISVRERHQLLVQAAQSYLEAGFTAAAADGAQQAFILASRAPELLPVQRAELFTALEPLAAALDDPAFAAQVRELARNPFLETPGVIPAPILADAIEAPVPDPAVDAAIAARRQ
;
A
#
# COMPACT_ATOMS: atom_id res chain seq x y z
N MET A 1 33.47 3.37 9.45
CA MET A 1 32.43 4.40 9.56
C MET A 1 32.10 4.86 8.15
N ARG A 2 31.01 4.36 7.56
CA ARG A 2 30.44 4.93 6.33
C ARG A 2 29.20 5.70 6.75
N ASP A 3 29.15 6.98 6.41
CA ASP A 3 27.90 7.74 6.38
C ASP A 3 26.95 7.03 5.42
N ALA A 4 26.04 6.23 5.97
CA ALA A 4 24.93 5.70 5.19
C ALA A 4 23.95 6.85 5.02
N THR A 5 23.96 7.48 3.85
CA THR A 5 22.86 8.32 3.38
C THR A 5 21.55 7.61 3.66
N ALA A 6 20.59 8.31 4.27
CA ALA A 6 19.29 7.74 4.57
C ALA A 6 18.68 7.13 3.29
N PRO A 7 18.16 5.89 3.34
CA PRO A 7 17.58 5.23 2.18
C PRO A 7 16.45 6.07 1.59
N THR A 8 16.49 6.28 0.28
CA THR A 8 15.46 6.96 -0.51
C THR A 8 14.38 5.97 -0.96
N LEU A 9 13.20 6.47 -1.33
CA LEU A 9 12.09 5.63 -1.81
C LEU A 9 12.38 4.86 -3.11
N ASP A 10 13.46 5.17 -3.82
CA ASP A 10 13.88 4.46 -5.04
C ASP A 10 15.01 3.45 -4.77
N ASP A 11 15.54 3.40 -3.55
CA ASP A 11 16.62 2.48 -3.21
C ASP A 11 16.14 1.02 -3.20
N ASP A 12 17.08 0.13 -3.53
CA ASP A 12 16.95 -1.33 -3.44
C ASP A 12 16.37 -1.72 -2.08
N LEU A 13 15.29 -2.53 -2.10
CA LEU A 13 14.63 -3.05 -0.89
C LEU A 13 15.60 -3.81 0.02
N LEU A 14 16.66 -4.42 -0.53
CA LEU A 14 17.66 -5.10 0.29
C LEU A 14 18.55 -4.13 1.08
N ARG A 15 18.48 -2.83 0.79
CA ARG A 15 19.18 -1.78 1.53
C ARG A 15 18.31 -1.08 2.57
N THR A 16 17.00 -1.38 2.62
CA THR A 16 16.08 -0.74 3.56
C THR A 16 15.99 -1.45 4.91
N PHE A 17 16.62 -2.61 5.07
CA PHE A 17 16.76 -3.28 6.37
C PHE A 17 18.22 -3.25 6.84
N ALA A 18 18.42 -3.23 8.16
CA ALA A 18 19.75 -3.17 8.77
C ALA A 18 20.19 -4.57 9.23
N PRO A 19 20.96 -5.34 8.43
CA PRO A 19 21.31 -6.73 8.74
C PRO A 19 22.06 -6.86 10.07
N ASP A 20 22.92 -5.88 10.39
CA ASP A 20 23.69 -5.85 11.63
C ASP A 20 22.83 -5.63 12.90
N GLN A 21 21.56 -5.24 12.72
CA GLN A 21 20.59 -5.04 13.79
C GLN A 21 19.58 -6.19 13.89
N VAL A 22 19.68 -7.20 13.03
CA VAL A 22 18.78 -8.36 13.06
C VAL A 22 19.20 -9.31 14.18
N SER A 23 18.29 -9.62 15.09
CA SER A 23 18.49 -10.58 16.17
C SER A 23 18.75 -11.99 15.60
N PRO A 24 19.96 -12.54 15.78
CA PRO A 24 20.28 -13.87 15.26
C PRO A 24 19.40 -14.95 15.89
N ALA A 25 18.98 -14.76 17.14
CA ALA A 25 18.13 -15.73 17.84
C ALA A 25 16.76 -15.89 17.18
N LEU A 26 16.14 -14.80 16.71
CA LEU A 26 14.85 -14.86 16.03
C LEU A 26 14.99 -15.40 14.60
N ALA A 27 16.04 -15.02 13.88
CA ALA A 27 16.33 -15.56 12.55
C ALA A 27 16.57 -17.08 12.59
N LEU A 28 17.29 -17.59 13.61
CA LEU A 28 17.49 -19.02 13.78
C LEU A 28 16.20 -19.78 14.11
N ARG A 29 15.24 -19.14 14.80
CA ARG A 29 13.93 -19.74 15.08
C ARG A 29 13.09 -19.88 13.81
N GLU A 30 13.12 -18.87 12.94
CA GLU A 30 12.45 -18.97 11.63
C GLU A 30 13.02 -20.15 10.82
N LEU A 31 14.35 -20.29 10.77
CA LEU A 31 15.02 -21.42 10.13
C LEU A 31 14.68 -22.77 10.78
N ALA A 32 14.35 -22.78 12.07
CA ALA A 32 13.87 -23.96 12.79
C ALA A 32 12.39 -24.29 12.50
N GLY A 33 11.69 -23.46 11.72
CA GLY A 33 10.32 -23.67 11.28
C GLY A 33 9.26 -22.84 12.02
N ASP A 34 9.66 -21.94 12.93
CA ASP A 34 8.71 -21.01 13.54
C ASP A 34 8.19 -20.03 12.47
N PRO A 35 6.88 -19.70 12.47
CA PRO A 35 6.30 -18.88 11.41
C PRO A 35 6.83 -17.43 11.46
N ALA A 36 7.37 -16.97 10.33
CA ALA A 36 8.01 -15.67 10.19
C ALA A 36 7.13 -14.50 10.65
N ASN A 37 5.83 -14.54 10.34
CA ASN A 37 4.89 -13.50 10.76
C ASN A 37 4.75 -13.38 12.28
N ALA A 38 4.64 -14.49 13.01
CA ALA A 38 4.54 -14.50 14.46
C ALA A 38 5.82 -13.97 15.10
N LEU A 39 6.98 -14.36 14.55
CA LEU A 39 8.27 -13.83 14.98
C LEU A 39 8.41 -12.33 14.67
N ALA A 40 7.90 -11.86 13.54
CA ALA A 40 7.91 -10.45 13.16
C ALA A 40 7.06 -9.61 14.12
N PHE A 41 5.86 -10.09 14.49
CA PHE A 41 5.04 -9.46 15.54
C PHE A 41 5.72 -9.50 16.90
N GLN A 42 6.36 -10.60 17.27
CA GLN A 42 7.12 -10.70 18.52
C GLN A 42 8.25 -9.66 18.56
N ALA A 43 9.02 -9.54 17.48
CA ALA A 43 10.11 -8.57 17.35
C ALA A 43 9.59 -7.12 17.43
N ALA A 44 8.52 -6.81 16.69
CA ALA A 44 7.91 -5.48 16.68
C ALA A 44 7.43 -5.07 18.09
N ASN A 45 6.75 -5.98 18.79
CA ASN A 45 6.28 -5.74 20.17
C ASN A 45 7.43 -5.60 21.18
N ALA A 46 8.60 -6.18 20.90
CA ALA A 46 9.81 -6.02 21.71
C ALA A 46 10.60 -4.74 21.36
N GLY A 47 10.14 -3.94 20.39
CA GLY A 47 10.86 -2.76 19.89
C GLY A 47 12.03 -3.09 18.96
N ASP A 48 12.21 -4.36 18.59
CA ASP A 48 13.24 -4.81 17.66
C ASP A 48 12.74 -4.64 16.21
N LEU A 49 12.61 -3.37 15.81
CA LEU A 49 11.97 -3.00 14.54
C LEU A 49 12.77 -3.48 13.32
N ALA A 50 14.10 -3.50 13.40
CA ALA A 50 14.95 -3.98 12.31
C ALA A 50 14.75 -5.47 12.05
N THR A 51 14.67 -6.28 13.12
CA THR A 51 14.36 -7.71 13.00
C THR A 51 12.94 -7.93 12.50
N ALA A 52 11.97 -7.16 13.02
CA ALA A 52 10.58 -7.23 12.56
C ALA A 52 10.44 -6.92 11.06
N HIS A 53 11.14 -5.88 10.59
CA HIS A 53 11.21 -5.52 9.18
C HIS A 53 11.81 -6.65 8.35
N ALA A 54 12.97 -7.17 8.74
CA ALA A 54 13.64 -8.24 7.99
C ALA A 54 12.75 -9.49 7.87
N LEU A 55 12.17 -9.94 8.98
CA LEU A 55 11.27 -11.10 8.98
C LEU A 55 10.06 -10.89 8.08
N ALA A 56 9.45 -9.71 8.08
CA ALA A 56 8.30 -9.43 7.22
C ALA A 56 8.67 -9.23 5.74
N LEU A 57 9.87 -8.71 5.47
CA LEU A 57 10.37 -8.54 4.11
C LEU A 57 10.57 -9.90 3.43
N PHE A 58 11.12 -10.87 4.18
CA PHE A 58 11.39 -12.23 3.68
C PHE A 58 10.23 -13.22 3.89
N ASP A 59 9.18 -12.86 4.61
CA ASP A 59 7.97 -13.68 4.71
C ASP A 59 7.30 -13.80 3.33
N THR A 60 7.17 -15.04 2.86
CA THR A 60 6.54 -15.42 1.59
C THR A 60 5.14 -16.02 1.78
N THR A 61 4.72 -16.23 3.02
CA THR A 61 3.50 -16.99 3.36
C THR A 61 2.33 -16.08 3.68
N THR A 62 2.58 -14.92 4.31
CA THR A 62 1.51 -13.97 4.65
C THR A 62 1.17 -13.07 3.47
N THR A 63 -0.11 -13.04 3.07
CA THR A 63 -0.65 -12.20 1.98
C THR A 63 -1.86 -11.41 2.47
N GLY A 64 -2.41 -10.53 1.64
CA GLY A 64 -3.69 -9.86 1.93
C GLY A 64 -3.63 -8.85 3.07
N ALA A 65 -4.79 -8.67 3.71
CA ALA A 65 -4.98 -7.75 4.83
C ALA A 65 -4.00 -7.98 5.99
N PRO A 66 -3.66 -9.22 6.42
CA PRO A 66 -2.64 -9.43 7.46
C PRO A 66 -1.27 -8.85 7.11
N ARG A 67 -0.83 -9.03 5.85
CA ARG A 67 0.46 -8.48 5.38
C ARG A 67 0.43 -6.96 5.38
N ALA A 68 -0.64 -6.36 4.84
CA ALA A 68 -0.81 -4.91 4.80
C ALA A 68 -0.91 -4.29 6.20
N GLY A 69 -1.67 -4.93 7.10
CA GLY A 69 -1.81 -4.54 8.49
C GLY A 69 -0.48 -4.57 9.25
N PHE A 70 0.37 -5.58 8.99
CA PHE A 70 1.70 -5.64 9.58
C PHE A 70 2.60 -4.50 9.11
N TRP A 71 2.65 -4.21 7.80
CA TRP A 71 3.45 -3.09 7.28
C TRP A 71 2.99 -1.75 7.85
N SER A 72 1.67 -1.56 7.95
CA SER A 72 1.07 -0.38 8.59
C SER A 72 1.44 -0.28 10.07
N LEU A 73 1.43 -1.39 10.82
CA LEU A 73 1.89 -1.44 12.21
C LEU A 73 3.36 -1.02 12.33
N LEU A 74 4.22 -1.59 11.48
CA LEU A 74 5.65 -1.32 11.50
C LEU A 74 5.96 0.15 11.13
N GLY A 75 5.22 0.72 10.18
CA GLY A 75 5.31 2.14 9.83
C GLY A 75 5.02 3.05 11.03
N ARG A 76 3.92 2.79 11.74
CA ARG A 76 3.60 3.53 12.97
C ARG A 76 4.67 3.35 14.05
N ALA A 77 5.25 2.15 14.17
CA ALA A 77 6.31 1.89 15.14
C ALA A 77 7.59 2.69 14.81
N TYR A 78 7.97 2.79 13.53
CA TYR A 78 9.09 3.62 13.11
C TYR A 78 8.83 5.12 13.28
N THR A 79 7.62 5.60 12.97
CA THR A 79 7.22 7.00 13.26
C THR A 79 7.31 7.27 14.77
N ALA A 80 6.80 6.38 15.61
CA ALA A 80 6.88 6.52 17.08
C ALA A 80 8.32 6.50 17.61
N ALA A 81 9.25 5.90 16.87
CA ALA A 81 10.68 5.87 17.18
C ALA A 81 11.47 7.04 16.57
N ASP A 82 10.79 8.06 16.02
CA ASP A 82 11.40 9.21 15.34
C ASP A 82 12.31 8.82 14.16
N ARG A 83 11.90 7.77 13.43
CA ARG A 83 12.59 7.22 12.25
C ARG A 83 11.71 7.35 11.01
N PRO A 84 11.40 8.58 10.55
CA PRO A 84 10.45 8.80 9.46
C PRO A 84 10.89 8.18 8.13
N GLN A 85 12.20 8.14 7.85
CA GLN A 85 12.74 7.51 6.64
C GLN A 85 12.44 6.00 6.59
N ASP A 86 12.59 5.31 7.73
CA ASP A 86 12.27 3.89 7.83
C ASP A 86 10.75 3.65 7.77
N ALA A 87 9.97 4.54 8.37
CA ALA A 87 8.50 4.52 8.28
C ALA A 87 8.03 4.64 6.81
N ALA A 88 8.63 5.55 6.04
CA ALA A 88 8.35 5.70 4.62
C ALA A 88 8.74 4.44 3.81
N ASN A 89 9.87 3.81 4.13
CA ASN A 89 10.30 2.58 3.45
C ASN A 89 9.33 1.41 3.67
N VAL A 90 8.78 1.26 4.88
CA VAL A 90 7.77 0.22 5.12
C VAL A 90 6.40 0.61 4.58
N ALA A 91 6.07 1.90 4.52
CA ALA A 91 4.87 2.41 3.84
C ALA A 91 4.88 2.07 2.34
N ARG A 92 6.06 2.06 1.70
CA ARG A 92 6.27 1.59 0.31
C ARG A 92 5.86 0.14 0.10
N MET A 93 5.86 -0.68 1.16
CA MET A 93 5.38 -2.07 1.12
C MET A 93 3.86 -2.17 1.34
N ALA A 94 3.29 -1.27 2.14
CA ALA A 94 1.85 -1.23 2.41
C ALA A 94 1.04 -0.65 1.24
N ALA A 95 1.53 0.41 0.60
CA ALA A 95 0.78 1.16 -0.41
C ALA A 95 0.36 0.31 -1.63
N PRO A 96 1.21 -0.54 -2.23
CA PRO A 96 0.80 -1.40 -3.34
C PRO A 96 -0.28 -2.42 -2.94
N LEU A 97 -0.23 -2.97 -1.72
CA LEU A 97 -1.27 -3.85 -1.21
C LEU A 97 -2.59 -3.11 -1.10
N ALA A 98 -2.57 -1.88 -0.58
CA ALA A 98 -3.75 -1.03 -0.50
C ALA A 98 -4.30 -0.61 -1.88
N THR A 99 -3.46 -0.55 -2.93
CA THR A 99 -3.90 -0.20 -4.27
C THR A 99 -4.39 -1.41 -5.07
N LEU A 100 -3.78 -2.58 -4.91
CA LEU A 100 -3.94 -3.70 -5.83
C LEU A 100 -4.68 -4.91 -5.22
N ASP A 101 -4.68 -5.05 -3.90
CA ASP A 101 -5.27 -6.23 -3.25
C ASP A 101 -6.77 -6.05 -3.02
N ALA A 102 -7.57 -6.68 -3.89
CA ALA A 102 -9.03 -6.62 -3.83
C ALA A 102 -9.62 -7.42 -2.65
N SER A 103 -8.83 -8.22 -1.94
CA SER A 103 -9.32 -8.92 -0.72
C SER A 103 -9.44 -7.98 0.48
N ILE A 104 -8.80 -6.82 0.43
CA ILE A 104 -8.84 -5.80 1.48
C ILE A 104 -10.05 -4.89 1.23
N SER A 105 -10.83 -4.61 2.27
CA SER A 105 -12.02 -3.76 2.14
C SER A 105 -11.65 -2.33 1.71
N VAL A 106 -12.53 -1.64 0.99
CA VAL A 106 -12.27 -0.25 0.55
C VAL A 106 -11.91 0.69 1.70
N ARG A 107 -12.55 0.52 2.87
CA ARG A 107 -12.25 1.33 4.05
C ARG A 107 -10.82 1.09 4.56
N GLU A 108 -10.40 -0.17 4.66
CA GLU A 108 -9.04 -0.51 5.09
C GLU A 108 -8.00 -0.06 4.07
N ARG A 109 -8.27 -0.26 2.77
CA ARG A 109 -7.41 0.23 1.68
C ARG A 109 -7.23 1.75 1.74
N HIS A 110 -8.32 2.49 1.95
CA HIS A 110 -8.27 3.94 2.13
C HIS A 110 -7.41 4.33 3.34
N GLN A 111 -7.63 3.71 4.49
CA GLN A 111 -6.84 3.97 5.70
C GLN A 111 -5.36 3.66 5.51
N LEU A 112 -5.02 2.57 4.82
CA LEU A 112 -3.64 2.21 4.50
C LEU A 112 -2.98 3.24 3.58
N LEU A 113 -3.70 3.72 2.55
CA LEU A 113 -3.18 4.76 1.64
C LEU A 113 -2.95 6.09 2.35
N VAL A 114 -3.89 6.52 3.21
CA VAL A 114 -3.74 7.74 4.02
C VAL A 114 -2.54 7.61 4.97
N GLN A 115 -2.38 6.47 5.64
CA GLN A 115 -1.25 6.24 6.53
C GLN A 115 0.08 6.21 5.78
N ALA A 116 0.13 5.56 4.61
CA ALA A 116 1.34 5.53 3.80
C ALA A 116 1.73 6.93 3.32
N ALA A 117 0.76 7.70 2.83
CA ALA A 117 0.99 9.08 2.40
C ALA A 117 1.45 10.00 3.55
N GLN A 118 0.90 9.80 4.75
CA GLN A 118 1.37 10.50 5.95
C GLN A 118 2.83 10.15 6.27
N SER A 119 3.22 8.87 6.23
CA SER A 119 4.61 8.47 6.44
C SER A 119 5.56 9.05 5.39
N TYR A 120 5.13 9.16 4.13
CA TYR A 120 5.91 9.84 3.09
C TYR A 120 6.08 11.33 3.38
N LEU A 121 5.02 12.00 3.80
CA LEU A 121 5.06 13.43 4.11
C LEU A 121 5.99 13.72 5.29
N GLU A 122 5.92 12.93 6.36
CA GLU A 122 6.81 13.01 7.53
C GLU A 122 8.28 12.79 7.17
N ALA A 123 8.56 11.94 6.19
CA ALA A 123 9.90 11.70 5.66
C ALA A 123 10.36 12.73 4.61
N GLY A 124 9.51 13.71 4.25
CA GLY A 124 9.81 14.74 3.26
C GLY A 124 9.61 14.31 1.81
N PHE A 125 9.05 13.13 1.54
CA PHE A 125 8.73 12.64 0.20
C PHE A 125 7.39 13.17 -0.29
N THR A 126 7.33 14.48 -0.54
CA THR A 126 6.08 15.21 -0.86
C THR A 126 5.37 14.70 -2.11
N ALA A 127 6.09 14.31 -3.17
CA ALA A 127 5.50 13.75 -4.38
C ALA A 127 4.79 12.41 -4.11
N ALA A 128 5.45 11.49 -3.39
CA ALA A 128 4.87 10.21 -3.01
C ALA A 128 3.67 10.38 -2.05
N ALA A 129 3.73 11.37 -1.15
CA ALA A 129 2.62 11.72 -0.29
C ALA A 129 1.40 12.21 -1.09
N ALA A 130 1.62 13.08 -2.08
CA ALA A 130 0.57 13.56 -2.98
C ALA A 130 -0.05 12.42 -3.79
N ASP A 131 0.78 11.53 -4.36
CA ASP A 131 0.30 10.35 -5.10
C ASP A 131 -0.56 9.44 -4.21
N GLY A 132 -0.09 9.13 -3.00
CA GLY A 132 -0.84 8.30 -2.04
C GLY A 132 -2.17 8.93 -1.63
N ALA A 133 -2.18 10.25 -1.37
CA ALA A 133 -3.40 11.00 -1.07
C ALA A 133 -4.39 10.99 -2.25
N GLN A 134 -3.88 11.13 -3.49
CA GLN A 134 -4.68 11.06 -4.70
C GLN A 134 -5.28 9.66 -4.91
N GLN A 135 -4.53 8.59 -4.61
CA GLN A 135 -5.07 7.23 -4.66
C GLN A 135 -6.18 7.03 -3.62
N ALA A 136 -6.01 7.54 -2.39
CA ALA A 136 -7.06 7.50 -1.37
C ALA A 136 -8.32 8.27 -1.83
N PHE A 137 -8.13 9.46 -2.41
CA PHE A 137 -9.21 10.26 -3.00
C PHE A 137 -9.96 9.51 -4.10
N ILE A 138 -9.24 8.91 -5.05
CA ILE A 138 -9.84 8.15 -6.16
C ILE A 138 -10.63 6.96 -5.61
N LEU A 139 -10.07 6.23 -4.66
CA LEU A 139 -10.73 5.08 -4.05
C LEU A 139 -12.07 5.48 -3.40
N ALA A 140 -12.08 6.53 -2.58
CA ALA A 140 -13.30 7.04 -1.95
C ALA A 140 -14.31 7.58 -2.99
N SER A 141 -13.82 8.19 -4.08
CA SER A 141 -14.64 8.76 -5.15
C SER A 141 -15.29 7.69 -6.05
N ARG A 142 -14.62 6.55 -6.25
CA ARG A 142 -14.99 5.57 -7.29
C ARG A 142 -15.58 4.27 -6.76
N ALA A 143 -15.45 3.98 -5.47
CA ALA A 143 -15.99 2.77 -4.88
C ALA A 143 -17.54 2.74 -4.96
N PRO A 144 -18.14 1.85 -5.77
CA PRO A 144 -19.60 1.79 -5.95
C PRO A 144 -20.34 1.26 -4.72
N GLU A 145 -19.67 0.51 -3.85
CA GLU A 145 -20.24 -0.11 -2.65
C GLU A 145 -20.40 0.87 -1.48
N LEU A 146 -19.76 2.06 -1.55
CA LEU A 146 -19.80 3.02 -0.45
C LEU A 146 -21.11 3.79 -0.43
N LEU A 147 -21.80 3.71 0.71
CA LEU A 147 -22.90 4.61 1.03
C LEU A 147 -22.40 6.05 1.15
N PRO A 148 -23.25 7.07 0.89
CA PRO A 148 -22.86 8.48 0.99
C PRO A 148 -22.21 8.84 2.33
N VAL A 149 -22.74 8.32 3.45
CA VAL A 149 -22.15 8.55 4.78
C VAL A 149 -20.74 7.98 4.90
N GLN A 150 -20.53 6.75 4.41
CA GLN A 150 -19.21 6.11 4.45
C GLN A 150 -18.21 6.87 3.56
N ARG A 151 -18.67 7.38 2.42
CA ARG A 151 -17.86 8.20 1.52
C ARG A 151 -17.44 9.51 2.19
N ALA A 152 -18.36 10.20 2.87
CA ALA A 152 -18.05 11.39 3.66
C ALA A 152 -17.01 11.08 4.74
N GLU A 153 -17.16 9.98 5.49
CA GLU A 153 -16.19 9.55 6.50
C GLU A 153 -14.78 9.39 5.93
N LEU A 154 -14.64 8.79 4.75
CA LEU A 154 -13.33 8.61 4.10
C LEU A 154 -12.73 9.97 3.71
N PHE A 155 -13.50 10.88 3.12
CA PHE A 155 -12.99 12.21 2.79
C PHE A 155 -12.64 13.04 4.03
N THR A 156 -13.43 12.97 5.10
CA THR A 156 -13.10 13.59 6.39
C THR A 156 -11.77 13.06 6.94
N ALA A 157 -11.52 11.75 6.81
CA ALA A 157 -10.24 11.17 7.24
C ALA A 157 -9.06 11.63 6.37
N LEU A 158 -9.29 12.06 5.13
CA LEU A 158 -8.28 12.56 4.20
C LEU A 158 -8.00 14.08 4.38
N GLU A 159 -8.92 14.84 4.98
CA GLU A 159 -8.78 16.30 5.14
C GLU A 159 -7.47 16.76 5.80
N PRO A 160 -6.97 16.15 6.90
CA PRO A 160 -5.73 16.61 7.54
C PRO A 160 -4.52 16.48 6.62
N LEU A 161 -4.44 15.36 5.90
CA LEU A 161 -3.38 15.11 4.94
C LEU A 161 -3.49 16.08 3.75
N ALA A 162 -4.69 16.26 3.21
CA ALA A 162 -4.93 17.18 2.09
C ALA A 162 -4.58 18.64 2.45
N ALA A 163 -4.82 19.07 3.69
CA ALA A 163 -4.43 20.40 4.17
C ALA A 163 -2.91 20.56 4.38
N ALA A 164 -2.20 19.46 4.60
CA ALA A 164 -0.75 19.45 4.77
C ALA A 164 0.01 19.37 3.44
N LEU A 165 -0.69 19.01 2.35
CA LEU A 165 -0.16 19.09 0.98
C LEU A 165 -0.27 20.54 0.48
N ASP A 166 0.76 21.03 -0.23
CA ASP A 166 0.79 22.37 -0.82
C ASP A 166 -0.07 22.47 -2.10
N ASP A 167 -1.30 21.93 -2.02
CA ASP A 167 -2.30 21.93 -3.10
C ASP A 167 -3.68 22.38 -2.55
N PRO A 168 -3.96 23.70 -2.58
CA PRO A 168 -5.22 24.22 -2.07
C PRO A 168 -6.44 23.78 -2.90
N ALA A 169 -6.26 23.43 -4.18
CA ALA A 169 -7.35 22.96 -5.03
C ALA A 169 -7.77 21.54 -4.63
N PHE A 170 -6.80 20.65 -4.39
CA PHE A 170 -7.05 19.33 -3.86
C PHE A 170 -7.72 19.38 -2.48
N ALA A 171 -7.20 20.21 -1.56
CA ALA A 171 -7.80 20.39 -0.24
C ALA A 171 -9.26 20.89 -0.30
N ALA A 172 -9.57 21.77 -1.24
CA ALA A 172 -10.93 22.24 -1.47
C ALA A 172 -11.85 21.13 -1.99
N GLN A 173 -11.37 20.29 -2.92
CA GLN A 173 -12.14 19.15 -3.45
C GLN A 173 -12.45 18.12 -2.38
N VAL A 174 -11.47 17.75 -1.54
CA VAL A 174 -11.66 16.81 -0.42
C VAL A 174 -12.73 17.35 0.53
N ARG A 175 -12.65 18.63 0.91
CA ARG A 175 -13.61 19.27 1.81
C ARG A 175 -15.03 19.32 1.22
N GLU A 176 -15.14 19.58 -0.08
CA GLU A 176 -16.42 19.63 -0.77
C GLU A 176 -17.10 18.25 -0.76
N LEU A 177 -16.36 17.18 -1.09
CA LEU A 177 -16.88 15.82 -1.10
C LEU A 177 -17.13 15.26 0.31
N ALA A 178 -16.40 15.72 1.32
CA ALA A 178 -16.70 15.42 2.72
C ALA A 178 -18.05 16.00 3.15
N ARG A 179 -18.40 17.21 2.68
CA ARG A 179 -19.67 17.89 2.99
C ARG A 179 -20.84 17.40 2.14
N ASN A 180 -20.57 17.10 0.86
CA ASN A 180 -21.56 16.76 -0.15
C ASN A 180 -21.21 15.41 -0.80
N PRO A 181 -21.37 14.28 -0.08
CA PRO A 181 -20.92 12.96 -0.55
C PRO A 181 -21.75 12.37 -1.71
N PHE A 182 -22.80 13.05 -2.13
CA PHE A 182 -23.63 12.67 -3.28
C PHE A 182 -23.09 13.22 -4.60
N LEU A 183 -22.11 14.12 -4.55
CA LEU A 183 -21.47 14.64 -5.75
C LEU A 183 -20.67 13.51 -6.40
N GLU A 184 -21.12 13.09 -7.58
CA GLU A 184 -20.31 12.22 -8.43
C GLU A 184 -19.14 13.04 -8.98
N THR A 185 -17.92 12.62 -8.70
CA THR A 185 -16.75 13.20 -9.36
C THR A 185 -16.81 12.80 -10.84
N PRO A 186 -16.74 13.75 -11.80
CA PRO A 186 -16.73 13.42 -13.22
C PRO A 186 -15.70 12.33 -13.49
N GLY A 187 -16.19 11.17 -13.91
CA GLY A 187 -15.37 10.01 -14.22
C GLY A 187 -15.07 9.95 -15.68
N VAL A 188 -13.87 10.37 -16.05
CA VAL A 188 -13.23 9.72 -17.18
C VAL A 188 -12.86 8.34 -16.69
N ILE A 189 -13.58 7.31 -17.13
CA ILE A 189 -13.06 5.95 -17.09
C ILE A 189 -11.85 5.98 -18.03
N PRO A 190 -10.59 5.93 -17.54
CA PRO A 190 -9.48 5.80 -18.47
C PRO A 190 -9.71 4.52 -19.25
N ALA A 191 -9.67 4.60 -20.58
CA ALA A 191 -9.69 3.40 -21.40
C ALA A 191 -8.59 2.47 -20.88
N PRO A 192 -8.84 1.17 -20.70
CA PRO A 192 -7.83 0.27 -20.17
C PRO A 192 -6.63 0.33 -21.11
N ILE A 193 -5.47 0.76 -20.60
CA ILE A 193 -4.22 0.85 -21.39
C ILE A 193 -3.86 -0.54 -21.99
N LEU A 194 -4.33 -1.61 -21.33
CA LEU A 194 -4.17 -2.98 -21.76
C LEU A 194 -5.29 -3.52 -22.66
N ALA A 195 -6.43 -2.83 -22.80
CA ALA A 195 -7.49 -3.30 -23.71
C ALA A 195 -6.99 -3.36 -25.16
N ASP A 196 -6.10 -2.45 -25.53
CA ASP A 196 -5.46 -2.42 -26.85
C ASP A 196 -4.15 -3.23 -26.90
N ALA A 197 -3.57 -3.59 -25.75
CA ALA A 197 -2.30 -4.33 -25.68
C ALA A 197 -2.50 -5.86 -25.65
N ILE A 198 -3.70 -6.33 -25.33
CA ILE A 198 -4.05 -7.75 -25.43
C ILE A 198 -4.66 -7.95 -26.82
N GLU A 199 -3.79 -8.20 -27.81
CA GLU A 199 -4.24 -8.75 -29.09
C GLU A 199 -5.00 -10.04 -28.78
N ALA A 200 -6.26 -10.14 -29.20
CA ALA A 200 -7.05 -11.35 -29.00
C ALA A 200 -6.23 -12.53 -29.55
N PRO A 201 -6.08 -13.64 -28.82
CA PRO A 201 -5.30 -14.78 -29.30
C PRO A 201 -5.85 -15.20 -30.66
N VAL A 202 -4.99 -15.21 -31.68
CA VAL A 202 -5.37 -15.70 -33.00
C VAL A 202 -5.86 -17.14 -32.83
N PRO A 203 -7.11 -17.46 -33.22
CA PRO A 203 -7.64 -18.81 -33.07
C PRO A 203 -6.73 -19.81 -33.81
N ASP A 204 -6.35 -20.90 -33.13
CA ASP A 204 -5.62 -21.98 -33.78
C ASP A 204 -6.57 -22.72 -34.73
N PRO A 205 -6.28 -22.76 -36.06
CA PRO A 205 -7.15 -23.43 -37.03
C PRO A 205 -7.35 -24.92 -36.73
N ALA A 206 -6.44 -25.58 -36.01
CA ALA A 206 -6.61 -26.96 -35.58
C ALA A 206 -7.67 -27.11 -34.47
N VAL A 207 -7.78 -26.11 -33.60
CA VAL A 207 -8.80 -26.06 -32.53
C VAL A 207 -10.18 -25.81 -33.13
N ASP A 208 -10.29 -24.88 -34.09
CA ASP A 208 -11.55 -24.61 -34.79
C ASP A 208 -12.05 -25.83 -35.59
N ALA A 209 -11.14 -26.54 -36.25
CA ALA A 209 -11.45 -27.78 -36.95
C ALA A 209 -11.95 -28.87 -35.99
N ALA A 210 -11.33 -29.00 -34.80
CA ALA A 210 -11.75 -29.95 -33.78
C ALA A 210 -13.13 -29.61 -33.19
N ILE A 211 -13.43 -28.32 -32.99
CA ILE A 211 -14.74 -27.86 -32.51
C ILE A 211 -15.83 -28.11 -33.58
N ALA A 212 -15.53 -27.83 -34.85
CA ALA A 212 -16.45 -28.07 -35.96
C ALA A 212 -16.77 -29.57 -36.12
N ALA A 213 -15.75 -30.43 -36.03
CA ALA A 213 -15.92 -31.88 -36.08
C ALA A 213 -16.75 -32.45 -34.91
N ARG A 214 -16.79 -31.75 -33.77
CA ARG A 214 -17.53 -32.18 -32.57
C ARG A 214 -19.00 -31.75 -32.56
N ARG A 215 -19.40 -30.87 -33.49
CA ARG A 215 -20.78 -30.36 -33.64
C ARG A 215 -21.57 -31.05 -34.77
N GLN A 216 -20.93 -31.98 -35.49
CA GLN A 216 -21.57 -32.91 -36.44
C GLN A 216 -21.83 -34.24 -35.74
#